data_AF-A0A5N7MQ98-F1
#
_entry.id   AF-A0A5N7MQ98-F1
#
_cell.length_a   1.000
_cell.length_b   1.000
_cell.length_c   1.000
_cell.angle_alpha   90.00
_cell.angle_beta   90.00
_cell.angle_gamma   90.00
#
_symmetry.space_group_name_H-M   'P 1'
#
loop_
_entity.id
_entity.type
_entity.pdbx_description
1 polymer ?
#
loop_
_entity_poly.entity_id
_entity_poly.type
_entity_poly.pdbx_seq_one_letter_code
_entity_poly.pdbx_strand_id
1 'polypeptide(L)' 'MFEQDQEIAQLEKNLIEINLLVSRQMARIERLAEKRGDTTQAKAVLRGLEEVLEYFRAQQRMILDTLEQG' A
#
# COMPACT_ATOMS: atom_id res chain seq x y z
N MET A 1 -18.80 -18.36 0.72
CA MET A 1 -17.56 -18.92 0.13
C MET A 1 -17.12 -18.12 -1.10
N PHE A 2 -17.91 -18.01 -2.18
CA PHE A 2 -17.56 -17.17 -3.34
C PHE A 2 -17.34 -15.67 -3.06
N GLU A 3 -18.10 -15.06 -2.14
CA GLU A 3 -17.94 -13.63 -1.80
C GLU A 3 -16.63 -13.35 -1.04
N GLN A 4 -16.22 -14.23 -0.13
CA GLN A 4 -14.94 -14.12 0.59
C GLN A 4 -13.73 -14.26 -0.35
N ASP A 5 -13.79 -15.17 -1.33
CA ASP A 5 -12.71 -15.34 -2.31
C ASP A 5 -12.54 -14.09 -3.19
N GLN A 6 -13.64 -13.40 -3.52
CA GLN A 6 -13.61 -12.14 -4.27
C GLN A 6 -13.07 -10.97 -3.43
N GLU A 7 -13.44 -10.89 -2.16
CA GLU A 7 -12.92 -9.87 -1.24
C GLU A 7 -11.40 -10.01 -1.02
N ILE A 8 -10.92 -11.24 -0.87
CA ILE A 8 -9.48 -11.54 -0.76
C ILE A 8 -8.75 -11.14 -2.04
N ALA A 9 -9.25 -11.55 -3.21
CA ALA A 9 -8.62 -11.21 -4.48
C ALA A 9 -8.58 -9.68 -4.72
N GLN A 10 -9.64 -8.96 -4.33
CA GLN A 10 -9.67 -7.51 -4.44
C GLN A 10 -8.68 -6.85 -3.46
N LEU A 11 -8.54 -7.38 -2.25
CA LEU A 11 -7.57 -6.91 -1.28
C LEU A 11 -6.12 -7.13 -1.75
N GLU A 12 -5.81 -8.32 -2.29
CA GLU A 12 -4.50 -8.62 -2.87
C GLU A 12 -4.17 -7.67 -4.03
N LYS A 13 -5.15 -7.39 -4.91
CA LYS A 13 -5.00 -6.41 -5.98
C LYS A 13 -4.70 -5.02 -5.41
N ASN A 14 -5.45 -4.55 -4.42
CA ASN A 14 -5.23 -3.25 -3.78
C ASN A 14 -3.82 -3.16 -3.16
N LEU A 15 -3.35 -4.23 -2.51
CA LEU A 15 -2.01 -4.32 -1.96
C LEU A 15 -0.93 -4.21 -3.03
N ILE A 16 -1.08 -4.90 -4.17
CA ILE A 16 -0.13 -4.82 -5.28
C ILE A 16 -0.09 -3.39 -5.85
N GLU A 17 -1.25 -2.80 -6.09
CA GLU A 17 -1.37 -1.45 -6.65
C GLU A 17 -0.75 -0.39 -5.73
N ILE A 18 -1.05 -0.43 -4.43
CA ILE A 18 -0.50 0.56 -3.49
C ILE A 18 1.01 0.39 -3.29
N ASN A 19 1.53 -0.84 -3.25
CA ASN A 19 2.99 -1.07 -3.20
C ASN A 19 3.69 -0.48 -4.42
N LEU A 20 3.12 -0.66 -5.61
CA LEU A 20 3.66 -0.08 -6.84
C LEU A 20 3.67 1.46 -6.79
N LEU A 21 2.62 2.07 -6.25
CA LEU A 21 2.54 3.51 -6.06
C LEU A 21 3.60 4.03 -5.07
N VAL A 22 3.77 3.34 -3.93
CA VAL A 22 4.83 3.64 -2.94
C VAL A 22 6.20 3.59 -3.59
N SER A 23 6.55 2.51 -4.29
CA SER A 23 7.84 2.38 -4.98
C SER A 23 8.07 3.48 -6.00
N ARG A 24 7.04 3.87 -6.76
CA ARG A 24 7.12 4.98 -7.73
C ARG A 24 7.34 6.33 -7.04
N GLN A 25 6.69 6.59 -5.91
CA GLN A 25 6.91 7.84 -5.18
C GLN A 25 8.30 7.89 -4.54
N MET A 26 8.82 6.79 -4.01
CA MET A 26 10.20 6.71 -3.53
C MET A 26 11.20 7.08 -4.64
N ALA A 27 11.09 6.43 -5.81
CA ALA A 27 11.96 6.73 -6.95
C ALA A 27 11.80 8.16 -7.48
N ARG A 28 10.64 8.79 -7.29
CA ARG A 28 10.43 10.20 -7.61
C ARG A 28 11.11 11.12 -6.60
N ILE A 29 11.03 10.81 -5.31
CA ILE A 29 11.69 11.56 -4.24
C ILE A 29 13.21 11.51 -4.42
N GLU A 30 13.77 10.33 -4.69
CA GLU A 30 15.21 10.15 -4.94
C GLU A 30 15.68 11.04 -6.10
N ARG A 31 15.01 10.97 -7.24
CA ARG A 31 15.34 11.81 -8.42
C ARG A 31 15.18 13.31 -8.16
N LEU A 32 14.22 13.72 -7.33
CA LEU A 32 14.06 15.13 -6.94
C LEU A 32 15.18 15.57 -5.99
N ALA A 33 15.56 14.72 -5.03
CA ALA A 33 16.65 14.98 -4.09
C ALA A 33 18.00 15.12 -4.81
N GLU A 34 18.30 14.24 -5.78
CA GLU A 34 19.50 14.32 -6.62
C GLU A 34 19.61 15.65 -7.34
N LYS A 35 18.48 16.21 -7.79
CA LYS A 35 18.40 17.51 -8.48
C LYS A 35 18.34 18.70 -7.52
N ARG A 36 18.54 18.50 -6.21
CA ARG A 36 18.35 19.50 -5.15
C ARG A 36 16.97 20.15 -5.17
N GLY A 37 15.96 19.45 -5.68
CA GLY A 37 14.58 19.88 -5.67
C GLY A 37 13.95 19.73 -4.29
N ASP A 38 12.92 20.53 -4.02
CA ASP A 38 12.11 20.36 -2.81
C ASP A 38 11.34 19.03 -2.86
N THR A 39 11.56 18.19 -1.84
CA THR A 39 10.92 16.87 -1.70
C THR A 39 9.79 16.85 -0.69
N THR A 40 9.47 17.98 -0.04
CA THR A 40 8.52 18.06 1.08
C THR A 40 7.16 17.51 0.72
N GLN A 41 6.57 17.98 -0.39
CA GLN A 41 5.27 17.49 -0.85
C GLN A 41 5.32 16.03 -1.28
N ALA A 42 6.39 15.60 -1.96
CA ALA A 42 6.53 14.22 -2.41
C ALA A 42 6.64 13.25 -1.22
N LYS A 43 7.36 13.63 -0.16
CA LYS A 43 7.43 12.88 1.11
C LYS A 43 6.09 12.83 1.84
N ALA A 44 5.32 13.92 1.84
CA ALA A 44 3.98 13.92 2.42
C ALA A 44 3.04 12.94 1.69
N VAL A 45 3.10 12.91 0.36
CA VAL A 45 2.35 11.93 -0.46
C VAL A 45 2.81 10.50 -0.15
N LEU A 46 4.12 10.25 -0.09
CA LEU A 46 4.66 8.93 0.26
C LEU A 46 4.11 8.44 1.62
N ARG A 47 4.12 9.30 2.64
CA ARG A 47 3.60 8.96 3.97
C ARG A 47 2.12 8.57 3.93
N GLY A 48 1.29 9.31 3.19
CA GLY A 48 -0.12 8.95 3.01
C GLY A 48 -0.30 7.59 2.32
N LEU A 49 0.56 7.25 1.35
CA LEU A 49 0.52 5.94 0.69
C LEU A 49 0.97 4.81 1.64
N GLU A 50 1.93 5.06 2.52
CA GLU A 50 2.37 4.12 3.56
C GLU A 50 1.24 3.84 4.56
N GLU A 51 0.50 4.87 5.00
CA GLU A 51 -0.67 4.72 5.87
C GLU A 51 -1.78 3.87 5.22
N VAL A 52 -2.03 4.07 3.92
CA VAL A 52 -2.98 3.25 3.15
C VAL A 52 -2.51 1.80 3.00
N LEU A 53 -1.20 1.58 2.79
CA LEU A 53 -0.62 0.24 2.73
C LEU A 53 -0.75 -0.49 4.08
N GLU A 54 -0.52 0.20 5.19
CA GLU A 54 -0.72 -0.34 6.54
C GLU A 54 -2.17 -0.73 6.79
N TYR A 55 -3.13 0.11 6.37
CA TYR A 55 -4.55 -0.21 6.44
C TYR A 55 -4.89 -1.53 5.72
N PHE A 56 -4.45 -1.69 4.47
CA PHE A 56 -4.73 -2.93 3.73
C PHE A 56 -4.03 -4.15 4.33
N ARG A 57 -2.81 -4.00 4.87
CA ARG A 57 -2.12 -5.08 5.60
C ARG A 57 -2.86 -5.49 6.86
N ALA A 58 -3.45 -4.54 7.59
CA ALA A 58 -4.27 -4.83 8.75
C ALA A 58 -5.54 -5.59 8.37
N GLN A 59 -6.22 -5.17 7.29
CA GLN A 59 -7.37 -5.90 6.76
C GLN A 59 -7.02 -7.34 6.36
N GLN A 60 -5.88 -7.54 5.69
CA GLN A 60 -5.44 -8.88 5.29
C GLN A 60 -5.22 -9.77 6.49
N ARG A 61 -4.59 -9.24 7.55
CA ARG A 61 -4.36 -9.98 8.79
C ARG A 61 -5.67 -10.39 9.46
N MET A 62 -6.64 -9.49 9.57
CA MET A 62 -7.95 -9.83 10.17
C MET A 62 -8.67 -10.94 9.40
N ILE A 63 -8.59 -10.94 8.07
CA ILE A 63 -9.19 -11.98 7.24
C ILE A 63 -8.47 -13.32 7.45
N LEU A 64 -7.15 -13.33 7.43
CA LEU A 64 -6.35 -14.54 7.67
C LEU A 64 -6.60 -15.12 9.07
N ASP A 65 -6.61 -14.28 10.11
CA ASP A 65 -6.90 -14.69 11.49
C ASP A 65 -8.30 -15.31 11.60
N THR A 66 -9.29 -14.79 10.85
CA THR A 66 -10.65 -15.33 10.81
C THR A 66 -10.72 -16.69 10.10
N LEU A 67 -9.93 -16.88 9.04
CA LEU A 67 -9.85 -18.15 8.31
C LEU A 67 -9.13 -19.24 9.12
N GLU A 68 -8.13 -18.89 9.94
CA GLU A 68 -7.40 -19.82 10.80
C GLU A 68 -8.22 -20.30 12.01
N GLN A 69 -9.25 -19.54 12.41
CA GLN A 69 -10.13 -19.86 13.54
C GLN A 69 -11.41 -20.63 13.13
N GLY A 70 -11.63 -20.84 11.83
CA GLY A 70 -12.82 -21.48 11.24
C GLY A 70 -12.69 -22.96 10.97
#